data_AF-A0A371XT55-F1
#
_entry.id   AF-A0A371XT55-F1
#
_cell.length_a   1.000
_cell.length_b   1.000
_cell.length_c   1.000
_cell.angle_alpha   90.00
_cell.angle_beta   90.00
_cell.angle_gamma   90.00
#
_symmetry.space_group_name_H-M   'P 1'
#
loop_
_entity.id
_entity.type
_entity.pdbx_description
1 polymer ?
#
loop_
_entity_poly.entity_id
_entity_poly.type
_entity_poly.pdbx_seq_one_letter_code
_entity_poly.pdbx_strand_id
1 'polypeptide(L)' 'MAISDKDPYNARETARIILLGVRAVRREARGKSIRGIEKQAARIREEAQAREDARAAARRKARGKR' A
#
# COMPACT_ATOMS: atom_id res chain seq x y z
N MET A 1 13.09 -2.49 -2.50
CA MET A 1 13.56 -1.17 -2.04
C MET A 1 12.37 -0.43 -1.45
N ALA A 2 12.42 0.02 -0.20
CA ALA A 2 11.40 0.91 0.34
C ALA A 2 11.60 2.30 -0.27
N ILE A 3 10.51 3.00 -0.58
CA ILE A 3 10.62 4.37 -1.13
C ILE A 3 10.99 5.38 -0.05
N SER A 4 10.77 5.04 1.22
CA SER A 4 11.19 5.79 2.40
C SER A 4 11.43 4.82 3.57
N ASP A 5 12.32 5.17 4.50
CA ASP A 5 12.57 4.41 5.75
C ASP A 5 11.32 4.27 6.64
N LYS A 6 10.32 5.12 6.41
CA LYS A 6 9.03 5.10 7.10
C LYS A 6 7.87 4.63 6.24
N ASP A 7 8.06 4.35 4.96
CA ASP A 7 6.95 3.91 4.11
C ASP A 7 6.68 2.42 4.29
N PRO A 8 5.42 2.02 4.56
CA PRO A 8 5.04 0.61 4.57
C PRO A 8 5.09 0.00 3.16
N TYR A 9 5.13 0.84 2.12
CA TYR A 9 5.19 0.45 0.72
C TYR A 9 6.60 0.14 0.23
N ASN A 10 6.73 -0.96 -0.51
CA ASN A 10 7.89 -1.18 -1.34
C ASN A 10 7.74 -0.45 -2.70
N ALA A 11 8.85 -0.25 -3.41
CA ALA A 11 8.86 0.48 -4.69
C ALA A 11 7.91 -0.11 -5.74
N ARG A 12 7.70 -1.43 -5.72
CA ARG A 12 6.78 -2.12 -6.63
C ARG A 12 5.33 -1.83 -6.31
N GLU A 13 4.98 -1.69 -5.03
CA GLU A 13 3.64 -1.34 -4.56
C GLU A 13 3.29 0.10 -4.85
N THR A 14 4.22 1.02 -4.63
CA THR A 14 3.99 2.43 -4.98
C THR A 14 3.80 2.58 -6.49
N ALA A 15 4.63 1.92 -7.31
CA ALA A 15 4.43 1.89 -8.76
C ALA A 15 3.06 1.31 -9.15
N ARG A 16 2.58 0.26 -8.46
CA ARG A 16 1.25 -0.31 -8.67
C ARG A 16 0.13 0.66 -8.28
N ILE A 17 0.23 1.34 -7.14
CA ILE A 17 -0.77 2.33 -6.70
C ILE A 17 -0.85 3.49 -7.71
N ILE A 18 0.28 4.01 -8.17
CA ILE A 18 0.32 5.08 -9.18
C ILE A 18 -0.34 4.59 -10.48
N LEU A 19 0.00 3.39 -10.94
CA LEU A 19 -0.61 2.81 -12.14
C LEU A 19 -2.13 2.63 -12.00
N LEU A 20 -2.60 2.19 -10.82
CA LEU A 20 -4.02 2.07 -10.51
C LEU A 20 -4.71 3.43 -10.53
N GLY A 21 -4.10 4.47 -9.96
CA GLY A 21 -4.61 5.85 -10.02
C GLY A 21 -4.76 6.36 -11.44
N VAL A 22 -3.73 6.18 -12.28
CA VAL A 22 -3.79 6.54 -13.72
C VAL A 22 -4.90 5.78 -14.44
N ARG A 23 -5.09 4.49 -14.14
CA ARG A 23 -6.17 3.67 -14.71
C ARG A 23 -7.55 4.11 -14.22
N ALA A 24 -7.68 4.52 -12.96
CA ALA A 24 -8.94 5.02 -12.39
C ALA A 24 -9.38 6.28 -13.14
N VAL A 25 -8.50 7.29 -13.22
CA VAL A 25 -8.75 8.55 -13.93
C VAL A 25 -9.19 8.28 -15.38
N ARG A 26 -8.49 7.39 -16.10
CA ARG A 26 -8.86 7.02 -17.48
C ARG A 26 -10.21 6.31 -17.59
N ARG A 27 -10.62 5.52 -16.59
CA ARG A 27 -11.93 4.82 -16.59
C ARG A 27 -13.05 5.78 -16.22
N GLU A 28 -12.83 6.62 -15.23
CA GLU A 28 -13.76 7.63 -14.77
C GLU A 28 -14.07 8.64 -15.87
N ALA A 29 -13.05 9.10 -16.61
CA ALA A 29 -13.23 9.93 -17.80
C ALA A 29 -14.05 9.26 -18.92
N ARG A 30 -14.18 7.92 -18.90
CA ARG A 30 -15.01 7.14 -19.84
C ARG A 30 -16.35 6.74 -19.22
N GLY A 31 -16.72 7.27 -18.06
CA GLY A 31 -17.93 6.91 -17.32
C GLY A 31 -17.95 5.46 -16.81
N LYS A 32 -16.79 4.78 -16.76
CA LYS A 32 -16.69 3.38 -16.34
C LYS A 32 -16.43 3.30 -14.84
N SER A 33 -17.08 2.35 -14.19
CA SER A 33 -16.85 2.06 -12.77
C SER A 33 -15.36 1.78 -12.49
N ILE A 34 -14.88 2.38 -11.40
CA ILE A 34 -13.53 2.23 -10.84
C ILE A 34 -13.49 1.31 -9.62
N ARG A 35 -14.63 0.73 -9.20
CA ARG A 35 -14.76 -0.05 -7.96
C ARG A 35 -13.75 -1.21 -7.86
N GLY A 36 -13.42 -1.84 -8.98
CA GLY A 36 -12.39 -2.89 -9.03
C GLY A 36 -10.97 -2.36 -8.79
N ILE A 37 -10.67 -1.14 -9.24
CA ILE A 37 -9.39 -0.48 -9.02
C ILE A 37 -9.25 -0.05 -7.57
N GLU A 38 -10.31 0.50 -6.98
CA GLU A 38 -10.36 0.86 -5.56
C GLU A 38 -10.14 -0.37 -4.66
N LYS A 39 -10.80 -1.49 -4.98
CA LYS A 39 -10.60 -2.76 -4.25
C LYS A 39 -9.16 -3.27 -4.36
N GLN A 40 -8.51 -3.13 -5.52
CA GLN A 40 -7.10 -3.47 -5.68
C GLN A 40 -6.18 -2.53 -4.90
N ALA A 41 -6.47 -1.23 -4.91
CA ALA A 41 -5.71 -0.25 -4.15
C ALA A 41 -5.84 -0.50 -2.64
N ALA A 42 -7.05 -0.78 -2.14
CA ALA A 42 -7.31 -1.12 -0.75
C ALA A 42 -6.51 -2.35 -0.30
N ARG A 43 -6.49 -3.41 -1.12
CA ARG A 43 -5.70 -4.61 -0.83
C ARG A 43 -4.21 -4.32 -0.66
N ILE A 44 -3.63 -3.48 -1.52
CA ILE A 44 -2.21 -3.10 -1.42
C ILE A 44 -1.96 -2.29 -0.14
N ARG A 45 -2.89 -1.42 0.25
CA ARG A 45 -2.80 -0.67 1.52
C ARG A 45 -2.85 -1.60 2.73
N GLU A 46 -3.78 -2.54 2.75
CA GLU A 46 -3.89 -3.53 3.85
C GLU A 46 -2.63 -4.39 3.97
N GLU A 47 -2.11 -4.90 2.84
CA GLU A 47 -0.87 -5.69 2.80
C GLU A 47 0.36 -4.88 3.24
N ALA A 48 0.39 -3.58 2.98
CA ALA A 48 1.43 -2.67 3.45
C ALA A 48 1.29 -2.41 4.96
N GLN A 49 0.08 -2.12 5.44
CA GLN A 49 -0.20 -1.87 6.86
C GLN A 49 0.13 -3.10 7.72
N ALA A 50 -0.29 -4.30 7.30
CA ALA A 50 0.01 -5.54 8.01
C ALA A 50 1.52 -5.77 8.20
N ARG A 51 2.35 -5.34 7.25
CA ARG A 51 3.82 -5.40 7.37
C ARG A 51 4.35 -4.38 8.35
N GLU A 52 3.81 -3.16 8.38
CA GLU A 52 4.19 -2.16 9.36
C GLU A 52 3.82 -2.61 10.77
N ASP A 53 2.60 -3.14 10.95
CA ASP A 53 2.12 -3.67 12.22
C ASP A 53 3.00 -4.82 12.71
N ALA A 54 3.39 -5.73 11.81
CA ALA A 54 4.34 -6.80 12.13
C ALA A 54 5.72 -6.26 12.56
N ARG A 55 6.24 -5.23 11.87
CA ARG A 55 7.49 -4.56 12.25
C ARG A 55 7.35 -3.85 13.60
N ALA A 56 6.23 -3.19 13.86
CA ALA A 56 5.94 -2.52 15.11
C ALA A 56 5.86 -3.52 16.28
N ALA A 57 5.20 -4.67 16.07
CA ALA A 57 5.16 -5.76 17.03
C ALA A 57 6.55 -6.32 17.34
N ALA A 58 7.38 -6.53 16.31
CA ALA A 58 8.78 -6.97 16.47
C ALA A 58 9.61 -5.96 17.26
N ARG A 59 9.47 -4.66 16.98
CA ARG A 59 10.14 -3.57 17.73
C ARG A 59 9.71 -3.53 19.19
N ARG A 60 8.41 -3.69 19.49
CA ARG A 60 7.90 -3.77 20.88
C ARG A 60 8.50 -4.96 21.62
N LYS A 61 8.55 -6.14 21.00
CA LYS A 61 9.16 -7.35 21.57
C LYS A 61 10.65 -7.17 21.87
N ALA A 62 11.39 -6.50 20.99
CA ALA A 62 12.82 -6.21 21.21
C ALA A 62 13.05 -5.20 22.34
N ARG A 63 12.17 -4.21 22.48
CA ARG A 63 12.29 -3.15 23.50
C ARG A 63 11.92 -3.63 24.91
N GLY A 64 10.99 -4.58 25.05
CA GLY A 64 10.66 -5.20 26.34
C GLY A 64 11.64 -6.30 26.79
N LYS A 65 12.66 -6.61 25.98
CA LYS A 65 13.73 -7.58 26.30
C LYS A 65 15.01 -6.90 26.81
N ARG A 66 14.98 -5.58 26.99
CA ARG A 66 16.05 -4.76 27.57
C ARG A 66 15.75 -4.44 29.02
#